data_AF-A0A8T6NKC9-F1
#
_entry.id   AF-A0A8T6NKC9-F1
#
_cell.length_a   1.000
_cell.length_b   1.000
_cell.length_c   1.000
_cell.angle_alpha   90.00
_cell.angle_beta   90.00
_cell.angle_gamma   90.00
#
_symmetry.space_group_name_H-M   'P 1'
#
loop_
_entity.id
_entity.type
_entity.pdbx_description
1 polymer ?
#
loop_
_entity_poly.entity_id
_entity_poly.type
_entity_poly.pdbx_seq_one_letter_code
_entity_poly.pdbx_strand_id
1 'polypeptide(L)'
;MESGWKSYREFTAYSISELKSGKLDDWLEGEGADALPHGSACLQTGYSKEVFSEMQHTRRVNLLGSNMGPRPVFLVGTESPAGVQNLAPMSSISVLSNSPPLISMSVSQNRGGRVRDTLLNIREGGVGCKVSIHCLRGDITNARDVNAAAKDVPRDVSEWSLVSGSPISDPSGDLLS
;
A
#
# COMPACT_ATOMS: atom_id res chain seq x y z
N MET A 1 -1.21 1.21 24.47
CA MET A 1 -0.32 0.37 23.63
C MET A 1 -0.67 -1.08 23.89
N GLU A 2 -1.54 -1.69 23.07
CA GLU A 2 -1.65 -3.15 23.08
C GLU A 2 -0.31 -3.72 22.61
N SER A 3 0.28 -4.62 23.40
CA SER A 3 1.60 -5.17 23.05
C SER A 3 1.48 -5.99 21.76
N GLY A 4 2.50 -5.98 20.91
CA GLY A 4 2.50 -6.78 19.67
C GLY A 4 2.22 -8.27 19.91
N TRP A 5 2.49 -8.75 21.12
CA TRP A 5 2.11 -10.08 21.59
C TRP A 5 0.59 -10.30 21.61
N LYS A 6 -0.20 -9.30 22.01
CA LYS A 6 -1.67 -9.38 22.02
C LYS A 6 -2.21 -9.48 20.59
N SER A 7 -1.74 -8.64 19.68
CA SER A 7 -2.16 -8.67 18.27
C SER A 7 -1.79 -9.99 17.58
N TYR A 8 -0.60 -10.53 17.86
CA TYR A 8 -0.18 -11.84 17.35
C TYR A 8 -1.09 -12.96 17.86
N ARG A 9 -1.43 -12.96 19.15
CA ARG A 9 -2.36 -13.93 19.74
C ARG A 9 -3.76 -13.85 19.15
N GLU A 10 -4.27 -12.64 18.93
CA GLU A 10 -5.59 -12.43 18.34
C GLU A 10 -5.64 -12.88 16.87
N PHE A 11 -4.62 -12.54 16.08
CA PHE A 11 -4.49 -13.02 14.71
C PHE A 11 -4.43 -14.56 14.64
N THR A 12 -3.66 -15.18 15.54
CA THR A 12 -3.52 -16.64 15.61
C THR A 12 -4.86 -17.29 16.01
N ALA A 13 -5.56 -16.74 17.00
CA ALA A 13 -6.87 -17.23 17.43
C ALA A 13 -7.92 -17.10 16.31
N TYR A 14 -7.89 -16.00 15.55
CA TYR A 14 -8.75 -15.79 14.39
C TYR A 14 -8.48 -16.83 13.30
N SER A 15 -7.21 -17.03 12.94
CA SER A 15 -6.81 -18.04 11.93
C SER A 15 -7.24 -19.46 12.33
N ILE A 16 -7.12 -19.81 13.62
CA ILE A 16 -7.61 -21.09 14.16
C ILE A 16 -9.14 -21.18 14.06
N SER A 17 -9.86 -20.09 14.27
CA SER A 17 -11.32 -20.07 14.12
C SER A 17 -11.77 -20.28 12.68
N GLU A 18 -11.03 -19.74 11.70
CA GLU A 18 -11.31 -19.93 10.28
C GLU A 18 -11.12 -21.40 9.87
N LEU A 19 -10.02 -22.04 10.32
CA LEU A 19 -9.79 -23.47 10.15
C LEU A 19 -10.91 -24.31 10.75
N LYS A 20 -11.33 -24.03 12.00
CA LYS A 20 -12.40 -24.79 12.67
C LYS A 20 -13.77 -24.59 12.04
N SER A 21 -14.01 -23.43 11.42
CA SER A 21 -15.27 -23.11 10.76
C SER A 21 -15.43 -23.76 9.39
N GLY A 22 -14.38 -24.41 8.87
CA GLY A 22 -14.33 -24.96 7.53
C GLY A 22 -14.22 -23.92 6.41
N LYS A 23 -14.11 -22.62 6.76
CA LYS A 23 -13.95 -21.53 5.78
C LYS A 23 -12.70 -21.68 4.91
N LEU A 24 -11.70 -22.42 5.39
CA LEU A 24 -10.45 -22.70 4.69
C LEU A 24 -10.42 -24.11 4.07
N ASP A 25 -11.49 -24.90 4.18
CA ASP A 25 -11.52 -26.26 3.63
C ASP A 25 -11.41 -26.23 2.10
N ASP A 26 -12.03 -25.24 1.44
CA ASP A 26 -11.87 -24.99 -0.01
C ASP A 26 -10.40 -24.76 -0.43
N TRP A 27 -9.55 -24.29 0.48
CA TRP A 27 -8.11 -24.08 0.24
C TRP A 27 -7.28 -25.35 0.47
N LEU A 28 -7.83 -26.33 1.20
CA LEU A 28 -7.15 -27.56 1.64
C LEU A 28 -7.63 -28.82 0.90
N GLU A 29 -8.83 -28.78 0.31
CA GLU A 29 -9.45 -29.90 -0.43
C GLU A 29 -8.92 -30.06 -1.87
N GLY A 30 -7.95 -29.25 -2.30
CA GLY A 30 -7.20 -29.54 -3.52
C GLY A 30 -6.30 -30.77 -3.32
N GLU A 31 -6.35 -31.75 -4.23
CA GLU A 31 -5.48 -32.96 -4.27
C GLU A 31 -3.98 -32.66 -4.52
N GLY A 32 -3.45 -31.59 -3.93
CA GLY A 32 -2.04 -31.21 -3.99
C GLY A 32 -1.50 -30.93 -2.60
N ALA A 33 -1.67 -31.88 -1.66
CA ALA A 33 -1.06 -31.82 -0.35
C ALA A 33 0.43 -32.20 -0.40
N ASP A 34 1.24 -31.42 -1.13
CA ASP A 34 2.68 -31.32 -0.82
C ASP A 34 2.82 -30.35 0.36
N ALA A 35 2.49 -30.84 1.54
CA ALA A 35 2.69 -30.12 2.79
C ALA A 35 4.21 -30.00 3.05
N LEU A 36 4.68 -28.75 2.99
CA LEU A 36 6.05 -28.25 3.17
C LEU A 36 6.91 -28.29 1.89
N PRO A 37 7.48 -27.16 1.44
CA PRO A 37 8.61 -27.22 0.53
C PRO A 37 9.75 -27.88 1.31
N HIS A 38 9.97 -29.18 1.14
CA HIS A 38 11.29 -29.76 1.33
C HIS A 38 12.21 -28.88 0.49
N GLY A 39 13.01 -28.03 1.15
CA GLY A 39 13.67 -26.86 0.57
C GLY A 39 13.92 -27.03 -0.92
N SER A 40 12.94 -26.60 -1.73
CA SER A 40 13.08 -26.69 -3.17
C SER A 40 14.31 -25.88 -3.48
N ALA A 41 15.26 -26.42 -4.22
CA ALA A 41 16.47 -25.70 -4.57
C ALA A 41 16.04 -24.34 -5.14
N CYS A 42 16.22 -23.26 -4.37
CA CYS A 42 15.60 -21.95 -4.65
C CYS A 42 16.09 -21.34 -5.98
N LEU A 43 17.06 -21.98 -6.64
CA LEU A 43 17.72 -21.54 -7.86
C LEU A 43 17.87 -22.63 -8.92
N GLN A 44 17.19 -23.78 -8.80
CA GLN A 44 17.31 -24.84 -9.80
C GLN A 44 15.95 -25.43 -10.20
N THR A 45 15.36 -24.83 -11.24
CA THR A 45 14.56 -25.50 -12.29
C THR A 45 14.33 -24.52 -13.46
N GLY A 46 15.37 -24.31 -14.27
CA GLY A 46 15.28 -23.51 -15.50
C GLY A 46 15.17 -21.99 -15.27
N TYR A 47 15.39 -21.23 -16.34
CA TYR A 47 15.16 -19.79 -16.37
C TYR A 47 14.36 -19.45 -17.63
N SER A 48 13.42 -18.51 -17.51
CA SER A 48 12.80 -17.87 -18.66
C SER A 48 13.37 -16.45 -18.78
N LYS A 49 13.69 -16.04 -20.00
CA LYS A 49 14.09 -14.67 -20.30
C LYS A 49 12.91 -13.99 -20.98
N GLU A 50 12.46 -12.90 -20.36
CA GLU A 50 11.40 -12.05 -20.90
C GLU A 50 11.96 -10.66 -21.17
N VAL A 51 11.58 -10.04 -22.30
CA VAL A 51 12.02 -8.70 -22.66
C VAL A 51 10.90 -7.70 -22.31
N PHE A 52 11.07 -6.97 -21.20
CA PHE A 52 10.01 -6.09 -20.69
C PHE A 52 9.60 -4.97 -21.64
N SER A 53 10.50 -4.48 -22.49
CA SER A 53 10.19 -3.44 -23.49
C SER A 53 9.24 -3.91 -24.58
N GLU A 54 9.22 -5.22 -24.88
CA GLU A 54 8.37 -5.83 -25.91
C GLU A 54 7.05 -6.35 -25.32
N MET A 55 6.93 -6.37 -23.99
CA MET A 55 5.75 -6.85 -23.29
C MET A 55 4.63 -5.81 -23.29
N GLN A 56 3.38 -6.26 -23.50
CA GLN A 56 2.21 -5.41 -23.29
C GLN A 56 2.16 -4.89 -21.85
N HIS A 57 1.74 -3.63 -21.67
CA HIS A 57 1.75 -2.97 -20.37
C HIS A 57 1.01 -3.78 -19.28
N THR A 58 -0.17 -4.32 -19.57
CA THR A 58 -0.96 -5.09 -18.59
C THR A 58 -0.21 -6.33 -18.10
N ARG A 59 0.42 -7.09 -19.02
CA ARG A 59 1.21 -8.27 -18.65
C ARG A 59 2.43 -7.89 -17.81
N ARG A 60 3.10 -6.78 -18.16
CA ARG A 60 4.26 -6.27 -17.40
C ARG A 60 3.86 -5.82 -15.99
N VAL A 61 2.75 -5.10 -15.85
CA VAL A 61 2.23 -4.68 -14.53
C VAL A 61 1.86 -5.89 -13.68
N ASN A 62 1.16 -6.87 -14.25
CA ASN A 62 0.77 -8.07 -13.51
C ASN A 62 1.99 -8.89 -13.08
N LEU A 63 2.96 -9.09 -13.99
CA LEU A 63 4.17 -9.86 -13.69
C LEU A 63 5.03 -9.18 -12.63
N LEU A 64 5.28 -7.87 -12.74
CA LEU A 64 6.04 -7.15 -11.71
C LEU A 64 5.28 -7.07 -10.39
N GLY A 65 3.96 -6.89 -10.44
CA GLY A 65 3.10 -6.82 -9.26
C GLY A 65 3.04 -8.14 -8.49
N SER A 66 2.92 -9.27 -9.19
CA SER A 66 2.83 -10.59 -8.56
C SER A 66 4.15 -11.03 -7.93
N ASN A 67 5.29 -10.69 -8.55
CA ASN A 67 6.61 -11.06 -8.02
C ASN A 67 7.06 -10.20 -6.84
N MET A 68 6.60 -8.96 -6.75
CA MET A 68 7.00 -8.01 -5.71
C MET A 68 5.99 -7.92 -4.55
N GLY A 69 5.00 -8.82 -4.50
CA GLY A 69 3.94 -8.86 -3.50
C GLY A 69 4.18 -9.86 -2.35
N PRO A 70 3.42 -9.77 -1.24
CA PRO A 70 2.44 -8.72 -0.93
C PRO A 70 3.10 -7.39 -0.58
N ARG A 71 2.50 -6.27 -1.00
CA ARG A 71 2.99 -4.91 -0.71
C ARG A 71 2.04 -4.22 0.25
N PRO A 72 2.54 -3.59 1.33
CA PRO A 72 1.70 -2.74 2.14
C PRO A 72 1.18 -1.57 1.29
N VAL A 73 -0.05 -1.15 1.56
CA VAL A 73 -0.66 0.05 0.99
C VAL A 73 -0.86 1.04 2.11
N PHE A 74 -0.35 2.26 1.90
CA PHE A 74 -0.52 3.39 2.81
C PHE A 74 -1.40 4.44 2.14
N LEU A 75 -2.17 5.19 2.93
CA LEU A 75 -2.70 6.47 2.45
C LEU A 75 -1.66 7.55 2.76
N VAL A 76 -1.38 8.40 1.77
CA VAL A 76 -0.42 9.50 1.90
C VAL A 76 -1.16 10.82 1.82
N GLY A 77 -1.09 11.60 2.89
CA GLY A 77 -1.68 12.93 2.99
C GLY A 77 -0.66 14.00 2.62
N THR A 78 -1.08 14.97 1.81
CA THR A 78 -0.32 16.19 1.49
C THR A 78 -1.26 17.38 1.43
N GLU A 79 -0.71 18.59 1.44
CA GLU A 79 -1.47 19.83 1.25
C GLU A 79 -0.74 20.71 0.23
N SER A 80 -1.51 21.30 -0.68
CA SER A 80 -0.98 22.29 -1.63
C SER A 80 -0.67 23.61 -0.91
N PRO A 81 0.16 24.50 -1.50
CA PRO A 81 0.38 25.84 -0.94
C PRO A 81 -0.88 26.70 -0.79
N ALA A 82 -1.97 26.34 -1.50
CA ALA A 82 -3.26 27.00 -1.39
C ALA A 82 -4.16 26.43 -0.26
N GLY A 83 -3.65 25.48 0.53
CA GLY A 83 -4.40 24.85 1.63
C GLY A 83 -5.32 23.70 1.21
N VAL A 84 -5.29 23.29 -0.07
CA VAL A 84 -6.08 22.15 -0.53
C VAL A 84 -5.40 20.85 -0.11
N GLN A 85 -6.08 20.08 0.73
CA GLN A 85 -5.64 18.77 1.19
C GLN A 85 -5.84 17.70 0.11
N ASN A 86 -4.93 16.74 0.05
CA ASN A 86 -4.93 15.61 -0.88
C ASN A 86 -4.66 14.33 -0.10
N LEU A 87 -5.34 13.23 -0.44
CA LEU A 87 -5.09 11.90 0.10
C LEU A 87 -4.98 10.86 -1.02
N ALA A 88 -3.87 10.14 -1.11
CA ALA A 88 -3.66 9.17 -2.18
C ALA A 88 -3.05 7.84 -1.69
N PRO A 89 -3.49 6.69 -2.23
CA PRO A 89 -2.91 5.40 -1.88
C PRO A 89 -1.55 5.17 -2.56
N MET A 90 -0.58 4.71 -1.76
CA MET A 90 0.79 4.42 -2.20
C MET A 90 1.26 3.06 -1.68
N SER A 91 1.80 2.23 -2.58
CA SER A 91 2.37 0.91 -2.26
C SER A 91 3.89 0.82 -2.45
N SER A 92 4.52 1.92 -2.86
CA SER A 92 5.96 2.02 -3.17
C SER A 92 6.75 2.74 -2.10
N ILE A 93 6.33 2.65 -0.84
CA ILE A 93 7.02 3.27 0.30
C ILE A 93 8.03 2.27 0.85
N SER A 94 9.27 2.72 1.07
CA SER A 94 10.34 1.93 1.67
C SER A 94 11.21 2.78 2.61
N VAL A 95 11.75 2.15 3.66
CA VAL A 95 12.75 2.76 4.53
C VAL A 95 14.12 2.72 3.85
N LEU A 96 14.83 3.85 3.87
CA LEU A 96 16.18 4.00 3.31
C LEU A 96 17.27 4.07 4.37
N SER A 97 17.00 4.74 5.48
CA SER A 97 17.94 4.88 6.60
C SER A 97 17.18 5.04 7.91
N ASN A 98 17.78 4.58 9.00
CA ASN A 98 17.27 4.77 10.36
C ASN A 98 17.95 5.95 11.07
N SER A 99 19.07 6.45 10.54
CA SER A 99 19.87 7.51 11.15
C SER A 99 20.62 8.31 10.07
N PRO A 100 20.07 9.44 9.59
CA PRO A 100 18.75 9.99 9.92
C PRO A 100 17.60 9.10 9.40
N PRO A 101 16.39 9.19 9.98
CA PRO A 101 15.23 8.46 9.49
C PRO A 101 14.86 8.96 8.09
N LEU A 102 15.04 8.11 7.08
CA LEU A 102 14.74 8.42 5.68
C LEU A 102 13.84 7.34 5.10
N ILE A 103 12.86 7.78 4.34
CA ILE A 103 11.98 6.95 3.54
C ILE A 103 11.98 7.44 2.10
N SER A 104 11.63 6.56 1.18
CA SER A 104 11.36 6.91 -0.22
C SER A 104 9.99 6.45 -0.63
N MET A 105 9.36 7.20 -1.54
CA MET A 105 8.19 6.77 -2.27
C MET A 105 8.32 7.10 -3.74
N SER A 106 7.91 6.18 -4.61
CA SER A 106 7.77 6.45 -6.04
C SER A 106 6.42 7.11 -6.34
N VAL A 107 6.44 8.26 -7.00
CA VAL A 107 5.20 8.95 -7.42
C VAL A 107 5.19 9.04 -8.95
N SER A 108 4.24 8.35 -9.57
CA SER A 108 4.15 8.23 -11.03
C SER A 108 3.19 9.26 -11.66
N GLN A 109 3.26 9.35 -12.98
CA GLN A 109 2.23 9.98 -13.81
C GLN A 109 1.22 8.93 -14.27
N ASN A 110 -0.02 9.34 -14.53
CA ASN A 110 -0.99 8.49 -15.21
C ASN A 110 -0.66 8.36 -16.71
N ARG A 111 -1.41 7.52 -17.44
CA ARG A 111 -1.16 7.30 -18.88
C ARG A 111 -1.39 8.54 -19.75
N GLY A 112 -2.16 9.52 -19.26
CA GLY A 112 -2.36 10.81 -19.92
C GLY A 112 -1.27 11.83 -19.60
N GLY A 113 -0.22 11.46 -18.87
CA GLY A 113 0.87 12.36 -18.48
C GLY A 113 0.53 13.25 -17.28
N ARG A 114 -0.67 13.14 -16.69
CA ARG A 114 -1.02 13.88 -15.47
C ARG A 114 -0.19 13.36 -14.30
N VAL A 115 0.55 14.27 -13.69
CA VAL A 115 1.29 14.03 -12.45
C VAL A 115 0.29 13.93 -11.29
N ARG A 116 0.52 13.00 -10.36
CA ARG A 116 -0.27 12.94 -9.11
C ARG A 116 -0.12 14.24 -8.32
N ASP A 117 -1.22 14.73 -7.74
CA ASP A 117 -1.21 15.95 -6.95
C ASP A 117 -0.28 15.84 -5.73
N THR A 118 -0.12 14.64 -5.14
CA THR A 118 0.90 14.35 -4.12
C THR A 118 2.30 14.80 -4.54
N LEU A 119 2.72 14.58 -5.80
CA LEU A 119 4.04 15.01 -6.28
C LEU A 119 4.10 16.51 -6.50
N LEU A 120 3.02 17.11 -7.00
CA LEU A 120 2.93 18.56 -7.19
C LEU A 120 3.04 19.28 -5.86
N ASN A 121 2.26 18.86 -4.86
CA ASN A 121 2.23 19.44 -3.52
C ASN A 121 3.62 19.37 -2.85
N ILE A 122 4.31 18.22 -2.94
CA ILE A 122 5.67 18.06 -2.40
C ILE A 122 6.68 18.94 -3.11
N ARG A 123 6.60 19.06 -4.44
CA ARG A 123 7.50 19.91 -5.23
C ARG A 123 7.30 21.39 -4.95
N GLU A 124 6.04 21.82 -4.87
CA GLU A 124 5.68 23.22 -4.60
C GLU A 124 5.99 23.61 -3.15
N GLY A 125 5.79 22.70 -2.19
CA GLY A 125 6.16 22.90 -0.79
C GLY A 125 7.67 22.87 -0.51
N GLY A 126 8.44 22.17 -1.34
CA GLY A 126 9.90 22.13 -1.26
C GLY A 126 10.45 21.44 0.01
N VAL A 127 11.65 21.84 0.43
CA VAL A 127 12.28 21.30 1.65
C VAL A 127 11.48 21.75 2.88
N GLY A 128 11.05 20.78 3.68
CA GLY A 128 10.18 21.01 4.84
C GLY A 128 8.68 20.86 4.54
N CYS A 129 8.31 20.49 3.31
CA CYS A 129 6.94 20.09 3.00
C CYS A 129 6.49 18.95 3.92
N LYS A 130 5.27 19.07 4.45
CA LYS A 130 4.69 18.10 5.36
C LYS A 130 3.97 17.00 4.59
N VAL A 131 4.25 15.76 4.98
CA VAL A 131 3.66 14.56 4.39
C VAL A 131 3.27 13.63 5.51
N SER A 132 2.04 13.14 5.50
CA SER A 132 1.59 12.11 6.43
C SER A 132 1.45 10.76 5.74
N ILE A 133 1.76 9.70 6.47
CA ILE A 133 1.71 8.32 5.97
C ILE A 133 0.90 7.51 6.95
N HIS A 134 -0.23 7.00 6.47
CA HIS A 134 -1.22 6.29 7.27
C HIS A 134 -1.11 4.80 7.01
N CYS A 135 -0.67 4.07 8.04
CA CYS A 135 -0.68 2.61 8.05
C CYS A 135 -2.11 2.11 8.25
N LEU A 136 -2.60 1.29 7.32
CA LEU A 136 -3.98 0.81 7.37
C LEU A 136 -4.06 -0.58 7.98
N ARG A 137 -5.19 -0.85 8.64
CA ARG A 137 -5.54 -2.22 9.03
C ARG A 137 -6.09 -2.96 7.82
N GLY A 138 -5.86 -4.27 7.76
CA GLY A 138 -6.40 -5.15 6.72
C GLY A 138 -7.87 -5.46 6.94
N ASP A 139 -8.75 -4.45 6.87
CA ASP A 139 -10.19 -4.60 6.99
C ASP A 139 -10.95 -3.97 5.81
N ILE A 140 -12.24 -4.30 5.71
CA ILE A 140 -13.07 -3.88 4.57
C ILE A 140 -13.29 -2.36 4.53
N THR A 141 -13.28 -1.68 5.67
CA THR A 141 -13.45 -0.22 5.74
C THR A 141 -12.23 0.46 5.15
N ASN A 142 -11.04 0.07 5.60
CA ASN A 142 -9.77 0.58 5.07
C ASN A 142 -9.59 0.24 3.58
N ALA A 143 -10.02 -0.95 3.15
CA ALA A 143 -9.99 -1.31 1.72
C ALA A 143 -10.91 -0.41 0.87
N ARG A 144 -12.08 -0.03 1.40
CA ARG A 144 -13.00 0.92 0.74
C ARG A 144 -12.41 2.32 0.69
N ASP A 145 -11.77 2.77 1.77
CA ASP A 145 -11.13 4.08 1.84
C ASP A 145 -9.95 4.19 0.86
N VAL A 146 -9.13 3.15 0.74
CA VAL A 146 -8.09 3.05 -0.30
C VAL A 146 -8.68 3.19 -1.69
N ASN A 147 -9.77 2.49 -1.98
CA ASN A 147 -10.42 2.56 -3.28
C ASN A 147 -11.07 3.93 -3.53
N ALA A 148 -11.62 4.57 -2.50
CA ALA A 148 -12.21 5.90 -2.59
C ALA A 148 -11.14 6.98 -2.85
N ALA A 149 -10.03 6.94 -2.11
CA ALA A 149 -8.88 7.84 -2.30
C ALA A 149 -8.10 7.58 -3.60
N ALA A 150 -8.34 6.46 -4.29
CA ALA A 150 -7.75 6.18 -5.60
C ALA A 150 -8.46 6.85 -6.77
N LYS A 151 -9.65 7.43 -6.55
CA LYS A 151 -10.45 8.06 -7.61
C LYS A 151 -9.73 9.28 -8.17
N ASP A 152 -9.82 9.46 -9.49
CA ASP A 152 -9.29 10.65 -10.16
C ASP A 152 -10.25 11.82 -9.91
N VAL A 153 -9.88 12.70 -8.99
CA VAL A 153 -10.61 13.93 -8.68
C VAL A 153 -9.84 15.16 -9.16
N PRO A 154 -10.53 16.29 -9.43
CA PRO A 154 -9.89 17.57 -9.67
C PRO A 154 -8.95 17.98 -8.52
N ARG A 155 -7.89 18.72 -8.83
CA ARG A 155 -6.84 19.11 -7.87
C ARG A 155 -7.36 19.99 -6.71
N ASP A 156 -8.47 20.68 -6.92
CA ASP A 156 -9.14 21.53 -5.94
C ASP A 156 -10.14 20.76 -5.05
N VAL A 157 -10.31 19.45 -5.27
CA VAL A 157 -11.19 18.58 -4.50
C VAL A 157 -10.36 17.63 -3.64
N SER A 158 -10.60 17.65 -2.33
CA SER A 158 -9.90 16.78 -1.37
C SER A 158 -10.52 15.39 -1.31
N GLU A 159 -9.71 14.34 -1.50
CA GLU A 159 -10.14 12.95 -1.33
C GLU A 159 -10.50 12.60 0.12
N TRP A 160 -10.10 13.42 1.10
CA TRP A 160 -10.53 13.26 2.50
C TRP A 160 -12.05 13.29 2.64
N SER A 161 -12.77 13.94 1.73
CA SER A 161 -14.24 13.95 1.69
C SER A 161 -14.86 12.62 1.20
N LEU A 162 -14.04 11.73 0.63
CA LEU A 162 -14.49 10.47 0.01
C LEU A 162 -14.25 9.25 0.89
N VAL A 163 -13.41 9.38 1.91
CA VAL A 163 -13.05 8.30 2.84
C VAL A 163 -13.85 8.41 4.13
N SER A 164 -13.88 7.34 4.92
CA SER A 164 -14.56 7.32 6.21
C SER A 164 -13.83 8.11 7.32
N GLY A 165 -12.52 8.33 7.14
CA GLY A 165 -11.66 9.08 8.07
C GLY A 165 -11.60 10.58 7.82
N SER A 166 -10.97 11.30 8.75
CA SER A 166 -10.75 12.75 8.67
C SER A 166 -9.34 13.09 9.11
N PRO A 167 -8.74 14.18 8.62
CA PRO A 167 -7.46 14.65 9.14
C PRO A 167 -7.61 15.17 10.57
N ILE A 168 -6.70 14.76 11.45
CA ILE A 168 -6.46 15.33 12.78
C ILE A 168 -5.40 16.42 12.69
N SER A 169 -5.75 17.57 13.27
CA SER A 169 -4.80 18.67 13.45
C SER A 169 -3.82 18.31 14.57
N ASP A 170 -2.52 18.32 14.27
CA ASP A 170 -1.46 18.20 15.26
C ASP A 170 -0.81 19.58 15.56
N PRO A 171 -0.33 19.86 16.79
CA PRO A 171 0.37 21.10 17.12
C PRO A 171 1.66 21.34 16.32
N SER A 172 2.30 20.30 15.80
CA SER A 172 3.40 20.43 14.82
C SER A 172 2.93 20.98 13.47
N GLY A 173 1.61 21.01 13.26
CA GLY A 173 0.92 21.31 12.02
C GLY A 173 1.06 20.20 10.98
N ASP A 174 1.38 18.98 11.40
CA ASP A 174 1.35 17.79 10.56
C ASP A 174 -0.10 17.39 10.26
N LEU A 175 -0.32 16.88 9.04
CA LEU A 175 -1.62 16.36 8.58
C LEU A 175 -1.82 14.94 9.11
N LEU A 176 -1.91 14.75 10.43
CA LEU A 176 -2.10 13.40 10.99
C LEU A 176 -3.56 12.97 10.86
N SER A 177 -3.83 11.67 11.01
CA SER A 177 -5.18 11.10 11.04
C SER A 177 -5.72 11.02 12.44
#